data_AF-A0A0N1N371-F1
#
_entry.id   AF-A0A0N1N371-F1
#
_cell.length_a   1.000
_cell.length_b   1.000
_cell.length_c   1.000
_cell.angle_alpha   90.00
_cell.angle_beta   90.00
_cell.angle_gamma   90.00
#
_symmetry.space_group_name_H-M   'P 1'
#
loop_
_entity.id
_entity.type
_entity.pdbx_description
1 polymer ?
#
loop_
_entity_poly.entity_id
_entity_poly.type
_entity_poly.pdbx_seq_one_letter_code
_entity_poly.pdbx_strand_id
1 'polypeptide(L)'
;MLDQTFEQRMKPSLDRMRLMSVTHLVALYETLVTLKDVAAALTNRPTFIGRSNLMNDAGAFLDDIHDDLGMNVEAVVEALRSVKGCGSFEIEKRARILIQHNAIYADNIPEVAATAAALAVPDRHQH
;
A
#
# COMPACT_ATOMS: atom_id res chain seq x y z
N MET A 1 -5.43 2.28 26.67
CA MET A 1 -4.17 1.52 26.67
C MET A 1 -4.43 0.27 25.85
N LEU A 2 -4.11 0.30 24.56
CA LEU A 2 -4.21 -0.90 23.72
C LEU A 2 -3.12 -1.87 24.20
N ASP A 3 -3.50 -3.13 24.33
CA ASP A 3 -2.65 -4.21 24.80
C ASP A 3 -1.43 -4.33 23.87
N GLN A 4 -0.20 -4.37 24.40
CA GLN A 4 1.04 -4.48 23.59
C GLN A 4 1.00 -5.71 22.65
N THR A 5 0.19 -6.70 23.00
CA THR A 5 -0.12 -7.87 22.19
C THR A 5 -0.88 -7.57 20.90
N PHE A 6 -1.64 -6.48 20.84
CA PHE A 6 -2.41 -6.06 19.65
C PHE A 6 -1.53 -5.33 18.64
N GLU A 7 -0.69 -4.39 19.10
CA GLU A 7 0.31 -3.71 18.26
C GLU A 7 1.32 -4.68 17.65
N GLN A 8 1.74 -5.71 18.40
CA GLN A 8 2.62 -6.76 17.87
C GLN A 8 1.93 -7.69 16.87
N ARG A 9 0.61 -7.86 16.96
CA ARG A 9 -0.17 -8.69 16.02
C ARG A 9 -0.50 -7.95 14.72
N MET A 10 -0.60 -6.63 14.76
CA MET A 10 -0.94 -5.80 13.60
C MET A 10 0.27 -5.30 12.82
N LYS A 11 1.50 -5.40 13.36
CA LYS A 11 2.69 -5.09 12.55
C LYS A 11 2.74 -6.02 11.34
N PRO A 12 2.76 -5.47 10.11
CA PRO A 12 2.92 -6.27 8.92
C PRO A 12 4.24 -7.05 9.01
N SER A 13 4.14 -8.37 9.14
CA SER A 13 5.32 -9.23 9.06
C SER A 13 5.71 -9.34 7.59
N LEU A 14 6.66 -8.51 7.17
CA LEU A 14 7.24 -8.53 5.83
C LEU A 14 7.68 -9.94 5.45
N ASP A 15 8.22 -10.70 6.40
CA ASP A 15 8.62 -12.10 6.18
C ASP A 15 7.44 -13.01 5.82
N ARG A 16 6.26 -12.83 6.44
CA ARG A 16 5.06 -13.57 6.03
C ARG A 16 4.58 -13.15 4.64
N MET A 17 4.62 -11.86 4.34
CA MET A 17 4.20 -11.33 3.03
C MET A 17 5.10 -11.86 1.90
N ARG A 18 6.40 -11.98 2.14
CA ARG A 18 7.36 -12.56 1.17
C ARG A 18 7.07 -14.01 0.80
N LEU A 19 6.34 -14.74 1.63
CA LEU A 19 5.92 -16.12 1.37
C LEU A 19 4.61 -16.22 0.58
N MET A 20 3.91 -15.09 0.36
CA MET A 20 2.67 -15.06 -0.39
C MET A 20 2.94 -15.04 -1.90
N SER A 21 2.01 -15.61 -2.68
CA SER A 21 2.07 -15.48 -4.14
C SER A 21 1.80 -14.04 -4.58
N VAL A 22 2.28 -13.68 -5.77
CA VAL A 22 2.03 -12.35 -6.36
C VAL A 22 0.53 -12.04 -6.42
N THR A 23 -0.28 -13.02 -6.78
CA THR A 23 -1.75 -12.86 -6.82
C THR A 23 -2.33 -12.46 -5.47
N HIS A 24 -1.89 -13.09 -4.37
CA HIS A 24 -2.36 -12.73 -3.04
C HIS A 24 -1.84 -11.36 -2.58
N LEU A 25 -0.59 -11.02 -2.90
CA LEU A 25 -0.02 -9.72 -2.58
C LEU A 25 -0.74 -8.58 -3.32
N VAL A 26 -1.09 -8.78 -4.59
CA VAL A 26 -1.87 -7.81 -5.38
C VAL A 26 -3.26 -7.61 -4.79
N ALA A 27 -3.97 -8.68 -4.47
CA ALA A 27 -5.30 -8.58 -3.85
C ALA A 27 -5.24 -7.87 -2.48
N LEU A 28 -4.21 -8.16 -1.69
CA LEU A 28 -3.99 -7.50 -0.41
C LEU A 28 -3.70 -6.00 -0.59
N TYR A 29 -2.86 -5.62 -1.55
CA TYR A 29 -2.59 -4.22 -1.89
C TYR A 29 -3.88 -3.47 -2.27
N GLU A 30 -4.66 -4.01 -3.21
CA GLU A 30 -5.91 -3.39 -3.69
C GLU A 30 -6.93 -3.21 -2.54
N THR A 31 -7.01 -4.20 -1.65
CA THR A 31 -7.87 -4.14 -0.45
C THR A 31 -7.40 -3.06 0.52
N LEU A 32 -6.11 -3.00 0.84
CA LEU A 32 -5.55 -2.04 1.79
C LEU A 32 -5.66 -0.61 1.29
N VAL A 33 -5.39 -0.36 0.01
CA VAL A 33 -5.55 0.97 -0.60
C VAL A 33 -7.02 1.40 -0.55
N THR A 34 -7.95 0.50 -0.87
CA THR A 34 -9.39 0.80 -0.79
C THR A 34 -9.80 1.17 0.64
N LEU A 35 -9.33 0.42 1.65
CA LEU A 35 -9.62 0.73 3.05
C LEU A 35 -8.99 2.05 3.48
N LYS A 36 -7.77 2.35 3.02
CA LYS A 36 -7.07 3.61 3.30
C LYS A 36 -7.84 4.80 2.71
N ASP A 37 -8.31 4.69 1.48
CA ASP A 37 -9.12 5.73 0.81
C ASP A 37 -10.45 5.94 1.53
N VAL A 38 -11.09 4.87 2.02
CA VAL A 38 -12.30 4.96 2.85
C VAL A 38 -12.00 5.65 4.18
N ALA A 39 -10.91 5.30 4.85
CA ALA A 39 -10.51 5.96 6.10
C ALA A 39 -10.26 7.46 5.87
N ALA A 40 -9.53 7.82 4.80
CA ALA A 40 -9.29 9.20 4.39
C ALA A 40 -10.59 9.97 4.03
N ALA A 41 -11.56 9.29 3.41
CA ALA A 41 -12.86 9.91 3.14
C ALA A 41 -13.66 10.17 4.43
N LEU A 42 -13.52 9.31 5.42
CA LEU A 42 -14.17 9.43 6.73
C LEU A 42 -13.50 10.47 7.65
N THR A 43 -12.20 10.77 7.46
CA THR A 43 -11.48 11.84 8.18
C THR A 43 -11.85 13.26 7.73
N ASN A 44 -12.74 13.44 6.74
CA ASN A 44 -13.37 14.73 6.42
C ASN A 44 -14.26 15.32 7.55
N ARG A 45 -14.19 14.76 8.76
CA ARG A 45 -14.75 15.37 9.98
C ARG A 45 -13.68 16.24 10.62
N PRO A 46 -13.99 17.49 11.01
CA PRO A 46 -13.00 18.34 11.62
C PRO A 46 -12.39 17.65 12.85
N THR A 47 -11.06 17.64 12.92
CA THR A 47 -10.23 17.09 14.02
C THR A 47 -10.57 17.76 15.36
N PHE A 48 -11.25 18.90 15.30
CA PHE A 48 -11.72 19.69 16.45
C PHE A 48 -13.21 19.97 16.36
N ILE A 49 -13.89 19.91 17.50
CA ILE A 49 -15.31 20.29 17.59
C ILE A 49 -15.40 21.81 17.78
N GLY A 50 -15.71 22.55 16.72
CA GLY A 50 -16.00 24.00 16.80
C GLY A 50 -14.80 24.89 17.19
N ARG A 51 -15.01 25.86 18.09
CA ARG A 51 -13.97 26.79 18.59
C ARG A 51 -13.26 26.30 19.87
N SER A 52 -13.71 25.20 20.44
CA SER A 52 -13.01 24.55 21.55
C SER A 52 -11.89 23.69 20.97
N ASN A 53 -10.67 23.82 21.48
CA ASN A 53 -9.54 22.91 21.21
C ASN A 53 -9.79 21.47 21.72
N LEU A 54 -11.06 21.01 21.73
CA LEU A 54 -11.47 19.67 22.09
C LEU A 54 -11.23 18.77 20.87
N MET A 55 -10.36 17.80 21.07
CA MET A 55 -10.00 16.78 20.10
C MET A 55 -11.24 15.93 19.78
N ASN A 56 -11.48 15.68 18.50
CA ASN A 56 -12.46 14.71 18.06
C ASN A 56 -11.79 13.33 18.10
N ASP A 57 -11.97 12.59 19.19
CA ASP A 57 -11.35 11.26 19.40
C ASP A 57 -11.64 10.29 18.24
N ALA A 58 -12.80 10.41 17.59
CA ALA A 58 -13.13 9.61 16.42
C ALA A 58 -12.31 10.01 15.17
N GLY A 59 -11.96 11.28 15.03
CA GLY A 59 -11.04 11.76 14.00
C GLY A 59 -9.62 11.25 14.24
N ALA A 60 -9.12 11.41 15.46
CA ALA A 60 -7.79 10.92 15.84
C ALA A 60 -7.65 9.40 15.62
N PHE A 61 -8.67 8.62 15.99
CA PHE A 61 -8.68 7.18 15.74
C PHE A 61 -8.70 6.81 14.25
N LEU A 62 -9.38 7.59 13.41
CA LEU A 62 -9.37 7.36 11.96
C LEU A 62 -8.02 7.72 11.33
N ASP A 63 -7.33 8.74 11.85
CA ASP A 63 -5.96 9.07 11.46
C ASP A 63 -5.00 7.92 11.82
N ASP A 64 -5.10 7.37 13.04
CA ASP A 64 -4.31 6.20 13.46
C ASP A 64 -4.55 4.99 12.52
N ILE A 65 -5.82 4.69 12.18
CA ILE A 65 -6.16 3.62 11.23
C ILE A 65 -5.56 3.90 9.84
N HIS A 66 -5.66 5.14 9.36
CA HIS A 66 -5.14 5.52 8.05
C HIS A 66 -3.62 5.32 7.98
N ASP A 67 -2.90 5.70 9.04
CA ASP A 67 -1.45 5.54 9.13
C ASP A 67 -1.05 4.06 9.21
N ASP A 68 -1.75 3.26 10.03
CA ASP A 68 -1.55 1.81 10.12
C ASP A 68 -1.79 1.11 8.76
N LEU A 69 -2.85 1.49 8.05
CA LEU A 69 -3.12 0.99 6.70
C LEU A 69 -2.01 1.40 5.73
N GLY A 70 -1.50 2.63 5.83
CA GLY A 70 -0.35 3.12 5.07
C GLY A 70 0.89 2.24 5.27
N MET A 71 1.24 1.95 6.53
CA MET A 71 2.38 1.07 6.84
C MET A 71 2.21 -0.35 6.26
N ASN A 72 0.98 -0.88 6.26
CA ASN A 72 0.69 -2.18 5.65
C ASN A 72 0.81 -2.14 4.12
N VAL A 73 0.36 -1.07 3.46
CA VAL A 73 0.54 -0.87 2.02
C VAL A 73 2.03 -0.89 1.65
N GLU A 74 2.87 -0.15 2.38
CA GLU A 74 4.32 -0.12 2.15
C GLU A 74 4.96 -1.51 2.30
N ALA A 75 4.56 -2.26 3.33
CA ALA A 75 5.08 -3.61 3.54
C ALA A 75 4.70 -4.57 2.39
N VAL A 76 3.49 -4.45 1.84
CA VAL A 76 3.05 -5.25 0.68
C VAL A 76 3.83 -4.86 -0.58
N VAL A 77 4.09 -3.57 -0.79
CA VAL A 77 4.90 -3.08 -1.92
C VAL A 77 6.32 -3.61 -1.83
N GLU A 78 6.93 -3.58 -0.64
CA GLU A 78 8.26 -4.12 -0.42
C GLU A 78 8.31 -5.64 -0.65
N ALA A 79 7.28 -6.36 -0.22
CA ALA A 79 7.14 -7.78 -0.55
C ALA A 79 7.03 -7.99 -2.08
N LEU A 80 6.18 -7.23 -2.78
CA LEU A 80 6.05 -7.28 -4.23
C LEU A 80 7.37 -6.99 -4.94
N ARG A 81 8.19 -6.03 -4.48
CA ARG A 81 9.52 -5.77 -5.05
C ARG A 81 10.42 -7.00 -4.97
N SER A 82 10.38 -7.73 -3.86
CA SER A 82 11.23 -8.90 -3.60
C SER A 82 10.78 -10.20 -4.28
N VAL A 83 9.49 -10.36 -4.60
CA VAL A 83 8.96 -11.59 -5.24
C VAL A 83 9.07 -11.49 -6.76
N LYS A 84 9.57 -12.55 -7.41
CA LYS A 84 9.54 -12.70 -8.87
C LYS A 84 8.21 -13.34 -9.28
N GLY A 85 7.47 -12.71 -10.19
CA GLY A 85 6.24 -13.30 -10.76
C GLY A 85 6.53 -14.51 -11.63
N CYS A 86 5.65 -15.51 -11.58
CA CYS A 86 5.73 -16.70 -12.42
C CYS A 86 4.79 -16.55 -13.63
N GLY A 87 5.37 -16.29 -14.80
CA GLY A 87 4.62 -16.08 -16.04
C GLY A 87 4.22 -14.63 -16.29
N SER A 88 3.83 -14.33 -17.53
CA SER A 88 3.57 -12.97 -18.01
C SER A 88 2.49 -12.25 -17.21
N PHE A 89 1.41 -12.94 -16.84
CA PHE A 89 0.29 -12.36 -16.12
C PHE A 89 0.65 -11.87 -14.71
N GLU A 90 1.42 -12.65 -13.94
CA GLU A 90 1.85 -12.22 -12.60
C GLU A 90 2.88 -11.09 -12.68
N ILE A 91 3.78 -11.14 -13.67
CA ILE A 91 4.75 -10.07 -13.89
C ILE A 91 4.05 -8.76 -14.23
N GLU A 92 3.04 -8.79 -15.12
CA GLU A 92 2.26 -7.61 -15.50
C GLU A 92 1.49 -7.04 -14.31
N LYS A 93 0.79 -7.88 -13.53
CA LYS A 93 0.06 -7.43 -12.33
C LYS A 93 0.99 -6.78 -11.31
N ARG A 94 2.13 -7.42 -11.02
CA ARG A 94 3.14 -6.87 -10.12
C ARG A 94 3.65 -5.52 -10.64
N ALA A 95 3.98 -5.44 -11.93
CA ALA A 95 4.49 -4.22 -12.54
C ALA A 95 3.48 -3.07 -12.43
N ARG A 96 2.20 -3.34 -12.74
CA ARG A 96 1.12 -2.36 -12.63
C ARG A 96 1.03 -1.78 -11.21
N ILE A 97 1.02 -2.62 -10.18
CA ILE A 97 0.92 -2.16 -8.79
C ILE A 97 2.12 -1.30 -8.40
N LEU A 98 3.34 -1.72 -8.74
CA LEU A 98 4.55 -0.94 -8.41
C LEU A 98 4.57 0.42 -9.12
N ILE A 99 4.14 0.48 -10.38
CA ILE A 99 4.02 1.73 -11.14
C ILE A 99 2.95 2.62 -10.53
N GLN A 100 1.74 2.09 -10.26
CA GLN A 100 0.64 2.84 -9.68
C GLN A 100 1.02 3.41 -8.31
N HIS A 101 1.63 2.59 -7.45
CA HIS A 101 2.09 3.03 -6.14
C HIS A 101 3.12 4.15 -6.25
N ASN A 102 4.14 3.99 -7.10
CA ASN A 102 5.13 5.05 -7.31
C ASN A 102 4.48 6.32 -7.90
N ALA A 103 3.50 6.20 -8.78
CA ALA A 103 2.80 7.35 -9.37
C ALA A 103 1.98 8.16 -8.33
N ILE A 104 1.47 7.52 -7.28
CA ILE A 104 0.74 8.21 -6.19
C ILE A 104 1.66 9.18 -5.43
N TYR A 105 2.95 8.84 -5.30
CA TYR A 105 3.95 9.65 -4.57
C TYR A 105 4.93 10.39 -5.48
N ALA A 106 4.79 10.23 -6.80
CA ALA A 106 5.71 10.85 -7.73
C ALA A 106 5.32 12.31 -7.96
N ASP A 107 6.06 13.19 -7.30
CA ASP A 107 6.18 14.59 -7.75
C ASP A 107 6.97 14.68 -9.07
N ASN A 108 7.66 13.59 -9.48
CA ASN A 108 8.60 13.55 -10.60
C ASN A 108 8.33 12.39 -11.58
N ILE A 109 7.66 12.71 -12.69
CA ILE A 109 7.31 11.79 -13.81
C ILE A 109 8.49 10.91 -14.29
N PRO A 110 9.72 11.44 -14.46
CA PRO A 110 10.92 10.65 -14.76
C PRO A 110 11.17 9.39 -13.92
N GLU A 111 10.96 9.42 -12.60
CA GLU A 111 11.20 8.26 -11.73
C GLU A 111 10.18 7.14 -11.96
N VAL A 112 8.93 7.53 -12.24
CA VAL A 112 7.86 6.58 -12.61
C VAL A 112 8.21 5.90 -13.94
N ALA A 113 8.67 6.68 -14.93
CA ALA A 113 9.07 6.16 -16.23
C ALA A 113 10.25 5.17 -16.12
N ALA A 114 11.26 5.47 -15.29
CA ALA A 114 12.39 4.58 -15.05
C ALA A 114 11.94 3.26 -14.39
N THR A 115 11.03 3.33 -13.42
CA THR A 115 10.45 2.14 -12.79
C THR A 115 9.68 1.29 -13.79
N ALA A 116 8.86 1.91 -14.64
CA ALA A 116 8.10 1.22 -15.67
C ALA A 116 9.00 0.50 -16.68
N ALA A 117 10.09 1.16 -17.12
CA ALA A 117 11.06 0.57 -18.03
C ALA A 117 11.78 -0.64 -17.43
N ALA A 118 12.16 -0.58 -16.14
CA ALA A 118 12.83 -1.69 -15.45
C ALA A 118 11.93 -2.93 -15.24
N LEU A 119 10.61 -2.74 -15.28
CA LEU A 119 9.62 -3.80 -15.07
C LEU A 119 9.03 -4.35 -16.37
N ALA A 120 9.33 -3.71 -17.51
CA ALA A 120 8.90 -4.18 -18.82
C ALA A 120 9.51 -5.55 -19.12
N VAL A 121 8.67 -6.50 -19.55
CA VAL A 121 9.15 -7.80 -20.04
C VAL A 121 9.72 -7.58 -21.44
N PRO A 122 10.94 -8.06 -21.76
CA PRO A 122 11.44 -8.01 -23.13
C PRO A 122 10.50 -8.79 -24.04
N ASP A 123 10.06 -8.18 -25.14
CA ASP A 123 9.19 -8.81 -26.12
C ASP A 123 9.79 -10.14 -26.59
N ARG A 124 9.07 -11.25 -26.35
CA ARG A 124 9.42 -12.56 -26.91
C ARG A 124 8.87 -12.71 -28.32
N HIS A 125 9.17 -11.77 -29.21
CA HIS A 125 8.90 -11.90 -30.64
C HIS A 125 10.01 -11.26 -31.46
N GLN A 126 11.18 -11.88 -31.43
CA GLN A 126 12.13 -11.85 -32.53
C GLN A 126 12.58 -13.29 -32.73
N HIS A 127 11.91 -14.01 -33.63
CA HIS A 127 12.40 -15.09 -34.51
C HIS A 127 11.22 -15.82 -35.15
#